data_AF-A0A5E7KJ15-F1
#
_entry.id   AF-A0A5E7KJ15-F1
#
_cell.length_a   1.000
_cell.length_b   1.000
_cell.length_c   1.000
_cell.angle_alpha   90.00
_cell.angle_beta   90.00
_cell.angle_gamma   90.00
#
_symmetry.space_group_name_H-M   'P 1'
#
loop_
_entity.id
_entity.type
_entity.pdbx_description
1 polymer ?
#
loop_
_entity_poly.entity_id
_entity_poly.type
_entity_poly.pdbx_seq_one_letter_code
_entity_poly.pdbx_strand_id
1 'polypeptide(L)'
;MRDVVFVDGPESFLSALDQIRDFGGGLPVFRGWPIFDVKVEGDRYKGTLTPKLMLGLIEFQEQLMRAYTEIRYGSSSLAKLTAAEKAELELIFHITEGSTDGQGPLDNALNKIISALPMSKMSGGQVTALLIVAVLCFAGYMVFSGWNHSDLEKAKLASADKTSQTQAALVSKLADALASSKLPPEAVAIKDRAAEGYRAIVIGAPDASSIDIQGEHFNADELDKIRAQEPPIKTRQERREDVYIEMIKRHPEYLSLTLRLPGQDYTFPGRVDLSKFDQQKINQLFDSLRDSSPLRIFHYSAEQKEKIVRTDVLAVDDITVARSARLSQQ
;
A
#
# COMPACT_ATOMS: atom_id res chain seq x y z
N MET A 1 -28.11 -7.05 17.32
CA MET A 1 -26.96 -6.13 17.28
C MET A 1 -25.72 -7.01 17.30
N ARG A 2 -24.82 -6.91 16.32
CA ARG A 2 -23.52 -7.59 16.44
C ARG A 2 -22.71 -6.79 17.45
N ASP A 3 -22.20 -7.44 18.49
CA ASP A 3 -21.41 -6.77 19.51
C ASP A 3 -20.18 -6.14 18.85
N VAL A 4 -19.97 -4.85 19.11
CA VAL A 4 -18.80 -4.12 18.63
C VAL A 4 -17.61 -4.56 19.49
N VAL A 5 -16.61 -5.17 18.85
CA VAL A 5 -15.39 -5.58 19.53
C VAL A 5 -14.42 -4.41 19.54
N PHE A 6 -14.20 -3.83 20.71
CA PHE A 6 -13.21 -2.76 20.88
C PHE A 6 -11.81 -3.35 21.06
N VAL A 7 -10.84 -2.75 20.38
CA VAL A 7 -9.43 -3.13 20.44
C VAL A 7 -8.64 -1.93 20.95
N ASP A 8 -8.22 -2.03 22.20
CA ASP A 8 -7.42 -1.04 22.94
C ASP A 8 -6.00 -1.50 23.24
N GLY A 9 -5.66 -2.72 22.82
CA GLY A 9 -4.34 -3.27 23.03
C GLY A 9 -4.12 -4.60 22.32
N PRO A 10 -2.90 -5.15 22.49
CA PRO A 10 -2.50 -6.35 21.78
C PRO A 10 -3.32 -7.60 22.16
N GLU A 11 -3.73 -7.75 23.43
CA GLU A 11 -4.54 -8.87 23.90
C GLU A 11 -5.99 -8.82 23.40
N SER A 12 -6.63 -7.65 23.45
CA SER A 12 -7.98 -7.44 22.91
C SER A 12 -8.01 -7.62 21.40
N PHE A 13 -6.93 -7.28 20.70
CA PHE A 13 -6.77 -7.58 19.27
C PHE A 13 -6.71 -9.08 18.99
N LEU A 14 -5.90 -9.84 19.73
CA LEU A 14 -5.82 -11.30 19.58
C LEU A 14 -7.19 -11.97 19.82
N SER A 15 -7.91 -11.52 20.85
CA SER A 15 -9.28 -12.00 21.11
C SER A 15 -10.24 -11.67 19.97
N ALA A 16 -10.15 -10.46 19.40
CA ALA A 16 -10.98 -10.07 18.26
C ALA A 16 -10.72 -10.95 17.03
N LEU A 17 -9.46 -11.31 16.76
CA LEU A 17 -9.10 -12.18 15.62
C LEU A 17 -9.71 -13.58 15.75
N ASP A 18 -9.77 -14.13 16.96
CA ASP A 18 -10.37 -15.45 17.21
C ASP A 18 -11.88 -15.43 16.99
N GLN A 19 -12.56 -14.35 17.38
CA GLN A 19 -14.00 -14.19 17.16
C GLN A 19 -14.38 -14.05 15.68
N ILE A 20 -13.53 -13.42 14.86
CA ILE A 20 -13.73 -13.29 13.40
C ILE A 20 -13.68 -14.66 12.72
N ARG A 21 -12.80 -15.55 13.20
CA ARG A 21 -12.59 -16.88 12.63
C ARG A 21 -13.77 -17.81 12.90
N ASP A 22 -14.40 -17.69 14.07
CA ASP A 22 -15.40 -18.66 14.52
C ASP A 22 -16.83 -18.32 14.09
N PHE A 23 -17.25 -17.04 14.01
CA PHE A 23 -18.64 -16.71 13.63
C PHE A 23 -18.82 -15.28 13.12
N GLY A 24 -18.52 -14.99 11.84
CA GLY A 24 -19.07 -13.82 11.11
C GLY A 24 -19.12 -12.49 11.87
N GLY A 25 -18.16 -12.27 12.77
CA GLY A 25 -18.20 -11.25 13.82
C GLY A 25 -18.16 -9.85 13.23
N GLY A 26 -18.54 -8.85 14.03
CA GLY A 26 -18.27 -7.46 13.67
C GLY A 26 -16.77 -7.24 13.48
N LEU A 27 -16.39 -6.34 12.58
CA LEU A 27 -14.99 -5.91 12.47
C LEU A 27 -14.56 -5.21 13.78
N PRO A 28 -13.30 -5.41 14.22
CA PRO A 28 -12.79 -4.73 15.39
C PRO A 28 -12.74 -3.23 15.17
N VAL A 29 -12.99 -2.48 16.25
CA VAL A 29 -12.86 -1.02 16.30
C VAL A 29 -11.71 -0.69 17.22
N PHE A 30 -10.64 -0.15 16.65
CA PHE A 30 -9.43 0.27 17.34
C PHE A 30 -9.68 1.54 18.17
N ARG A 31 -9.09 1.63 19.36
CA ARG A 31 -9.19 2.76 20.30
C ARG A 31 -7.88 2.98 21.04
N GLY A 32 -7.16 4.04 20.72
CA GLY A 32 -5.87 4.38 21.34
C GLY A 32 -4.73 3.40 21.03
N TRP A 33 -4.98 2.38 20.22
CA TRP A 33 -4.02 1.37 19.80
C TRP A 33 -4.35 0.92 18.37
N PRO A 34 -3.38 0.55 17.52
CA PRO A 34 -1.94 0.59 17.76
C PRO A 34 -1.40 2.03 17.77
N ILE A 35 -0.19 2.17 18.30
CA ILE A 35 0.50 3.44 18.40
C ILE A 35 1.59 3.45 17.32
N PHE A 36 1.75 4.57 16.64
CA PHE A 36 2.94 4.88 15.86
C PHE A 36 4.05 5.25 16.83
N ASP A 37 5.22 4.61 16.78
CA ASP A 37 6.38 4.93 17.61
C ASP A 37 7.66 4.81 16.78
N VAL A 38 8.36 5.91 16.59
CA VAL A 38 9.69 5.94 15.97
C VAL A 38 10.60 6.85 16.77
N LYS A 39 11.74 6.30 17.18
CA LYS A 39 12.79 7.01 17.89
C LYS A 39 14.04 7.11 17.04
N VAL A 40 14.46 8.33 16.70
CA VAL A 40 15.70 8.58 15.96
C VAL A 40 16.79 9.08 16.90
N GLU A 41 17.92 8.37 16.91
CA GLU A 41 19.09 8.71 17.72
C GLU A 41 20.24 9.23 16.86
N GLY A 42 20.90 10.27 17.35
CA GLY A 42 22.06 10.90 16.72
C GLY A 42 22.20 12.36 17.15
N ASP A 43 23.38 12.95 16.94
CA ASP A 43 23.70 14.27 17.49
C ASP A 43 22.76 15.39 17.02
N ARG A 44 22.17 15.24 15.83
CA ARG A 44 21.24 16.21 15.23
C ARG A 44 19.76 15.92 15.49
N TYR A 45 19.44 14.92 16.31
CA TYR A 45 18.08 14.40 16.52
C TYR A 45 17.61 14.51 17.99
N LYS A 46 18.41 15.11 18.87
CA LYS A 46 18.14 15.30 20.31
C LYS A 46 17.04 16.35 20.53
N GLY A 47 15.78 15.96 20.38
CA GLY A 47 14.62 16.85 20.49
C GLY A 47 14.45 17.80 19.29
N THR A 48 15.11 17.50 18.16
CA THR A 48 15.12 18.34 16.96
C THR A 48 14.68 17.58 15.73
N LEU A 49 13.71 18.12 15.01
CA LEU A 49 13.20 17.53 13.78
C LEU A 49 13.85 18.18 12.55
N THR A 50 14.73 17.46 11.87
CA THR A 50 15.39 18.00 10.67
C THR A 50 14.41 18.05 9.49
N PRO A 51 14.60 18.96 8.50
CA PRO A 51 13.75 19.00 7.31
C PRO A 51 13.69 17.69 6.53
N LYS A 52 14.79 16.92 6.49
CA LYS A 52 14.81 15.61 5.83
C LYS A 52 13.98 14.58 6.58
N LEU A 53 14.04 14.57 7.91
CA LEU A 53 13.22 13.68 8.73
C LEU A 53 11.73 14.05 8.64
N MET A 54 11.40 15.35 8.58
CA MET A 54 10.03 15.81 8.27
C MET A 54 9.52 15.25 6.96
N LEU A 55 10.32 15.33 5.88
CA LEU A 55 9.94 14.77 4.58
C LEU A 55 9.71 13.25 4.66
N GLY A 56 10.51 12.53 5.44
CA GLY A 56 10.32 11.10 5.68
C GLY A 56 8.99 10.78 6.39
N LEU A 57 8.63 11.55 7.42
CA LEU A 57 7.35 11.40 8.12
C LEU A 57 6.16 11.78 7.23
N ILE A 58 6.29 12.83 6.41
CA ILE A 58 5.28 13.19 5.40
C ILE A 58 5.10 12.05 4.39
N GLU A 59 6.17 11.46 3.91
CA GLU A 59 6.09 10.33 2.97
C GLU A 59 5.42 9.12 3.64
N PHE A 60 5.70 8.82 4.91
CA PHE A 60 4.98 7.78 5.66
C PHE A 60 3.47 8.05 5.71
N GLN A 61 3.07 9.28 6.07
CA GLN A 61 1.68 9.72 6.04
C GLN A 61 1.04 9.55 4.65
N GLU A 62 1.75 9.94 3.59
CA GLU A 62 1.26 9.77 2.21
C GLU A 62 1.11 8.31 1.82
N GLN A 63 2.02 7.42 2.24
CA GLN A 63 1.92 5.99 1.94
C GLN A 63 0.72 5.34 2.66
N LEU A 64 0.44 5.73 3.91
CA LEU A 64 -0.77 5.35 4.63
C LEU A 64 -2.04 5.78 3.88
N MET A 65 -2.08 7.04 3.44
CA MET A 65 -3.19 7.55 2.63
C MET A 65 -3.30 6.82 1.28
N ARG A 66 -2.18 6.49 0.63
CA ARG A 66 -2.15 5.73 -0.63
C ARG A 66 -2.72 4.32 -0.43
N ALA A 67 -2.36 3.64 0.65
CA ALA A 67 -2.93 2.32 1.00
C ALA A 67 -4.47 2.40 1.09
N TYR A 68 -4.99 3.42 1.79
CA TYR A 68 -6.43 3.65 1.84
C TYR A 68 -7.04 3.87 0.45
N THR A 69 -6.44 4.73 -0.38
CA THR A 69 -6.99 5.02 -1.72
C THR A 69 -6.96 3.80 -2.63
N GLU A 70 -5.93 2.95 -2.53
CA GLU A 70 -5.82 1.72 -3.30
C GLU A 70 -6.92 0.73 -2.93
N ILE A 71 -7.16 0.57 -1.63
CA ILE A 71 -8.21 -0.30 -1.10
C ILE A 71 -9.59 0.24 -1.48
N ARG A 72 -9.85 1.53 -1.23
CA ARG A 72 -11.17 2.15 -1.38
C ARG A 72 -11.56 2.38 -2.84
N TYR A 73 -10.61 2.82 -3.65
CA TYR A 73 -10.82 3.37 -4.99
C TYR A 73 -10.05 2.65 -6.10
N GLY A 74 -9.31 1.57 -5.78
CA GLY A 74 -8.50 0.83 -6.75
C GLY A 74 -7.40 1.68 -7.41
N SER A 75 -6.93 2.73 -6.74
CA SER A 75 -5.95 3.69 -7.27
C SER A 75 -5.15 4.35 -6.15
N SER A 76 -3.85 4.55 -6.34
CA SER A 76 -2.95 5.24 -5.40
C SER A 76 -3.01 6.77 -5.45
N SER A 77 -3.98 7.34 -6.18
CA SER A 77 -4.07 8.80 -6.37
C SER A 77 -4.66 9.48 -5.13
N LEU A 78 -3.83 10.21 -4.38
CA LEU A 78 -4.25 11.03 -3.24
C LEU A 78 -5.26 12.14 -3.61
N ALA A 79 -5.35 12.49 -4.89
CA ALA A 79 -6.34 13.44 -5.40
C ALA A 79 -7.79 12.90 -5.32
N LYS A 80 -7.97 11.60 -5.09
CA LYS A 80 -9.29 11.01 -4.87
C LYS A 80 -9.81 11.20 -3.44
N LEU A 81 -8.95 11.60 -2.50
CA LEU A 81 -9.34 11.81 -1.11
C LEU A 81 -10.11 13.13 -0.94
N THR A 82 -11.26 13.04 -0.28
CA THR A 82 -11.99 14.19 0.22
C THR A 82 -11.27 14.83 1.41
N ALA A 83 -11.60 16.08 1.73
CA ALA A 83 -11.03 16.76 2.90
C ALA A 83 -11.34 16.02 4.22
N ALA A 84 -12.55 15.45 4.34
CA ALA A 84 -12.94 14.66 5.50
C ALA A 84 -12.10 13.38 5.63
N GLU A 85 -11.89 12.65 4.55
CA GLU A 85 -11.04 11.44 4.57
C GLU A 85 -9.59 11.77 4.88
N LYS A 86 -9.05 12.89 4.39
CA LYS A 86 -7.69 13.32 4.74
C LYS A 86 -7.55 13.58 6.23
N ALA A 87 -8.51 14.29 6.82
CA ALA A 87 -8.51 14.58 8.26
C ALA A 87 -8.62 13.32 9.12
N GLU A 88 -9.41 12.33 8.71
CA GLU A 88 -9.54 11.05 9.45
C GLU A 88 -8.30 10.14 9.32
N LEU A 89 -7.51 10.30 8.24
CA LEU A 89 -6.28 9.55 8.00
C LEU A 89 -5.03 10.26 8.53
N GLU A 90 -5.13 11.52 8.95
CA GLU A 90 -4.02 12.34 9.39
C GLU A 90 -3.45 11.84 10.72
N LEU A 91 -2.14 11.58 10.75
CA LEU A 91 -1.42 11.22 11.96
C LEU A 91 -0.86 12.47 12.64
N ILE A 92 -1.08 12.56 13.95
CA ILE A 92 -0.51 13.60 14.80
C ILE A 92 0.68 12.98 15.53
N PHE A 93 1.88 13.47 15.21
CA PHE A 93 3.12 13.05 15.86
C PHE A 93 3.46 14.00 17.01
N HIS A 94 3.60 13.47 18.22
CA HIS A 94 4.16 14.18 19.36
C HIS A 94 5.67 13.93 19.41
N ILE A 95 6.46 14.98 19.64
CA ILE A 95 7.93 14.90 19.78
C ILE A 95 8.31 15.24 21.22
N THR A 96 9.01 14.34 21.89
CA THR A 96 9.47 14.53 23.28
C THR A 96 10.96 14.93 23.32
N GLU A 97 11.39 15.52 24.44
CA GLU A 97 12.77 16.02 24.60
C GLU A 97 13.75 14.86 24.91
N GLY A 98 14.86 14.77 24.17
CA GLY A 98 15.93 13.78 24.37
C GLY A 98 16.23 12.90 23.16
N SER A 99 15.22 12.61 22.34
CA SER A 99 15.29 11.90 21.05
C SER A 99 14.14 12.35 20.16
N THR A 100 14.23 12.22 18.83
CA THR A 100 13.03 12.41 17.99
C THR A 100 12.17 11.16 18.12
N ASP A 101 11.45 11.08 19.23
CA ASP A 101 10.44 10.08 19.58
C ASP A 101 9.10 10.61 19.08
N GLY A 102 8.68 10.11 17.91
CA GLY A 102 7.43 10.46 17.26
C GLY A 102 6.35 9.48 17.63
N GLN A 103 5.41 9.88 18.49
CA GLN A 103 4.28 9.04 18.89
C GLN A 103 2.94 9.57 18.40
N GLY A 104 2.06 8.68 17.93
CA GLY A 104 0.70 9.06 17.50
C GLY A 104 -0.25 7.87 17.44
N PRO A 105 -1.53 8.00 17.83
CA PRO A 105 -2.48 6.91 17.70
C PRO A 105 -2.76 6.62 16.22
N LEU A 106 -2.72 5.34 15.84
CA LEU A 106 -3.05 4.87 14.48
C LEU A 106 -4.51 4.41 14.37
N ASP A 107 -5.25 4.42 15.47
CA ASP A 107 -6.60 3.86 15.58
C ASP A 107 -7.58 4.43 14.54
N ASN A 108 -7.64 5.76 14.40
CA ASN A 108 -8.52 6.44 13.45
C ASN A 108 -8.19 6.04 12.00
N ALA A 109 -6.90 6.06 11.64
CA ALA A 109 -6.46 5.70 10.31
C ALA A 109 -6.71 4.22 9.99
N LEU A 110 -6.44 3.31 10.92
CA LEU A 110 -6.70 1.89 10.73
C LEU A 110 -8.19 1.58 10.68
N ASN A 111 -9.01 2.17 11.55
CA ASN A 111 -10.46 2.06 11.49
C ASN A 111 -10.98 2.51 10.12
N LYS A 112 -10.43 3.60 9.57
CA LYS A 112 -10.80 4.10 8.26
C LYS A 112 -10.39 3.14 7.14
N ILE A 113 -9.17 2.61 7.15
CA ILE A 113 -8.71 1.58 6.19
C ILE A 113 -9.59 0.33 6.24
N ILE A 114 -9.92 -0.14 7.44
CA ILE A 114 -10.75 -1.32 7.65
C ILE A 114 -12.17 -1.10 7.14
N SER A 115 -12.73 0.09 7.34
CA SER A 115 -14.07 0.43 6.82
C SER A 115 -14.15 0.44 5.28
N ALA A 116 -13.01 0.59 4.59
CA ALA A 116 -12.95 0.59 3.14
C ALA A 116 -12.84 -0.81 2.52
N LEU A 117 -12.71 -1.85 3.33
CA LEU A 117 -12.45 -3.21 2.85
C LEU A 117 -13.65 -3.82 2.12
N PRO A 118 -13.42 -4.52 0.99
CA PRO A 118 -14.47 -5.21 0.25
C PRO A 118 -14.88 -6.51 0.96
N MET A 119 -15.52 -6.39 2.12
CA MET A 119 -15.88 -7.51 3.01
C MET A 119 -16.74 -8.59 2.34
N SER A 120 -17.54 -8.23 1.35
CA SER A 120 -18.36 -9.18 0.58
C SER A 120 -17.54 -10.10 -0.34
N LYS A 121 -16.27 -9.80 -0.57
CA LYS A 121 -15.36 -10.53 -1.48
C LYS A 121 -14.26 -11.31 -0.74
N MET A 122 -14.21 -11.25 0.59
CA MET A 122 -13.14 -11.85 1.40
C MET A 122 -13.66 -12.95 2.32
N SER A 123 -12.93 -14.04 2.44
CA SER A 123 -13.19 -15.07 3.46
C SER A 123 -12.77 -14.58 4.85
N GLY A 124 -13.29 -15.20 5.92
CA GLY A 124 -12.90 -14.86 7.30
C GLY A 124 -11.39 -14.94 7.52
N GLY A 125 -10.72 -15.97 6.97
CA GLY A 125 -9.26 -16.09 7.03
C GLY A 125 -8.51 -14.99 6.30
N GLN A 126 -9.02 -14.50 5.16
CA GLN A 126 -8.43 -13.36 4.44
C GLN A 126 -8.57 -12.06 5.22
N VAL A 127 -9.71 -11.84 5.87
CA VAL A 127 -9.94 -10.70 6.76
C VAL A 127 -8.97 -10.75 7.95
N THR A 128 -8.84 -11.91 8.60
CA THR A 128 -7.89 -12.12 9.71
C THR A 128 -6.45 -11.83 9.27
N ALA A 129 -6.01 -12.41 8.15
CA ALA A 129 -4.67 -12.17 7.61
C ALA A 129 -4.43 -10.68 7.36
N LEU A 130 -5.37 -10.01 6.70
CA LEU A 130 -5.29 -8.59 6.38
C LEU A 130 -5.23 -7.70 7.62
N LEU A 131 -6.04 -7.97 8.65
CA LEU A 131 -6.02 -7.20 9.90
C LEU A 131 -4.67 -7.36 10.62
N ILE A 132 -4.15 -8.59 10.65
CA ILE A 132 -2.81 -8.87 11.21
C ILE A 132 -1.75 -8.13 10.40
N VAL A 133 -1.85 -8.12 9.06
CA VAL A 133 -0.94 -7.36 8.18
C VAL A 133 -0.98 -5.87 8.50
N ALA A 134 -2.18 -5.30 8.58
CA ALA A 134 -2.35 -3.88 8.86
C ALA A 134 -1.73 -3.48 10.20
N VAL A 135 -1.96 -4.26 11.24
CA VAL A 135 -1.38 -4.01 12.57
C VAL A 135 0.14 -4.19 12.54
N LEU A 136 0.66 -5.32 12.04
CA LEU A 136 2.11 -5.59 12.05
C LEU A 136 2.91 -4.66 11.14
N CYS A 137 2.33 -4.20 10.03
CA CYS A 137 2.99 -3.29 9.11
C CYS A 137 2.93 -1.85 9.61
N PHE A 138 1.77 -1.33 10.03
CA PHE A 138 1.69 0.05 10.50
C PHE A 138 2.22 0.23 11.92
N ALA A 139 2.14 -0.79 12.77
CA ALA A 139 2.84 -0.83 14.06
C ALA A 139 4.27 -1.38 13.96
N GLY A 140 4.89 -1.42 12.76
CA GLY A 140 6.34 -1.58 12.56
C GLY A 140 6.98 -2.95 12.82
N TYR A 141 6.31 -3.87 13.51
CA TYR A 141 6.90 -5.13 13.98
C TYR A 141 7.53 -6.05 12.91
N MET A 142 7.11 -5.95 11.64
CA MET A 142 7.61 -6.83 10.56
C MET A 142 7.69 -6.14 9.20
N VAL A 143 8.02 -4.86 9.19
CA VAL A 143 7.97 -4.03 7.97
C VAL A 143 8.99 -4.46 6.91
N PHE A 144 10.19 -4.87 7.33
CA PHE A 144 11.29 -5.20 6.41
C PHE A 144 11.52 -6.71 6.23
N SER A 145 10.73 -7.56 6.89
CA SER A 145 10.83 -9.01 6.72
C SER A 145 10.14 -9.48 5.43
N GLY A 146 10.59 -10.60 4.88
CA GLY A 146 9.84 -11.33 3.87
C GLY A 146 8.62 -12.01 4.51
N TRP A 147 7.50 -12.09 3.78
CA TRP A 147 6.24 -12.66 4.30
C TRP A 147 5.89 -13.98 3.58
N ASN A 148 6.91 -14.73 3.17
CA ASN A 148 6.73 -16.11 2.70
C ASN A 148 6.72 -17.05 3.92
N HIS A 149 6.29 -18.30 3.72
CA HIS A 149 6.17 -19.26 4.83
C HIS A 149 7.51 -19.47 5.56
N SER A 150 8.62 -19.57 4.83
CA SER A 150 9.95 -19.72 5.43
C SER A 150 10.40 -18.50 6.25
N ASP A 151 10.01 -17.29 5.86
CA ASP A 151 10.36 -16.07 6.55
C ASP A 151 9.43 -15.82 7.75
N LEU A 152 8.18 -16.25 7.68
CA LEU A 152 7.26 -16.25 8.82
C LEU A 152 7.66 -17.26 9.89
N GLU A 153 8.15 -18.45 9.50
CA GLU A 153 8.72 -19.42 10.43
C GLU A 153 10.00 -18.87 11.10
N LYS A 154 10.88 -18.21 10.34
CA LYS A 154 12.04 -17.50 10.92
C LYS A 154 11.62 -16.37 11.85
N ALA A 155 10.63 -15.57 11.45
CA ALA A 155 10.11 -14.49 12.27
C ALA A 155 9.48 -15.04 13.56
N LYS A 156 8.78 -16.18 13.48
CA LYS A 156 8.19 -16.87 14.64
C LYS A 156 9.28 -17.28 15.63
N LEU A 157 10.35 -17.90 15.15
CA LEU A 157 11.51 -18.27 15.97
C LEU A 157 12.18 -17.04 16.58
N ALA A 158 12.42 -15.98 15.79
CA ALA A 158 13.02 -14.73 16.28
C ALA A 158 12.14 -14.00 17.30
N SER A 159 10.82 -14.04 17.12
CA SER A 159 9.84 -13.45 18.05
C SER A 159 9.65 -14.29 19.31
N ALA A 160 10.04 -15.58 19.31
CA ALA A 160 10.10 -16.39 20.53
C ALA A 160 11.32 -16.02 21.39
N ASP A 161 12.39 -15.53 20.76
CA ASP A 161 13.60 -15.04 21.44
C ASP A 161 13.48 -13.59 21.93
N LYS A 162 12.68 -12.75 21.24
CA LYS A 162 12.37 -11.37 21.65
C LYS A 162 11.22 -11.36 22.68
N THR A 163 11.35 -10.58 23.75
CA THR A 163 10.48 -10.54 24.96
C THR A 163 8.96 -10.28 24.73
N SER A 164 8.48 -10.06 23.50
CA SER A 164 7.07 -9.75 23.23
C SER A 164 6.26 -10.99 22.84
N GLN A 165 5.64 -11.62 23.83
CA GLN A 165 4.73 -12.76 23.65
C GLN A 165 3.59 -12.46 22.64
N THR A 166 3.16 -11.20 22.57
CA THR A 166 2.11 -10.81 21.62
C THR A 166 2.59 -10.78 20.17
N GLN A 167 3.81 -10.31 19.90
CA GLN A 167 4.36 -10.35 18.54
C GLN A 167 4.46 -11.80 18.05
N ALA A 168 4.96 -12.70 18.89
CA ALA A 168 5.02 -14.13 18.56
C ALA A 168 3.64 -14.73 18.27
N ALA A 169 2.63 -14.35 19.05
CA ALA A 169 1.24 -14.78 18.83
C ALA A 169 0.67 -14.24 17.49
N LEU A 170 0.93 -12.97 17.16
CA LEU A 170 0.48 -12.37 15.90
C LEU A 170 1.18 -12.99 14.68
N VAL A 171 2.49 -13.21 14.75
CA VAL A 171 3.27 -13.88 13.70
C VAL A 171 2.75 -15.30 13.49
N SER A 172 2.49 -16.04 14.59
CA SER A 172 1.95 -17.39 14.48
C SER A 172 0.54 -17.40 13.88
N LYS A 173 -0.36 -16.51 14.32
CA LYS A 173 -1.71 -16.41 13.74
C LYS A 173 -1.67 -16.01 12.26
N LEU A 174 -0.71 -15.17 11.86
CA LEU A 174 -0.49 -14.83 10.46
C LEU A 174 -0.03 -16.04 9.66
N ALA A 175 0.94 -16.81 10.18
CA ALA A 175 1.40 -18.04 9.55
C ALA A 175 0.25 -19.05 9.36
N ASP A 176 -0.61 -19.21 10.37
CA ASP A 176 -1.79 -20.08 10.29
C ASP A 176 -2.82 -19.58 9.27
N ALA A 177 -3.07 -18.26 9.24
CA ALA A 177 -3.98 -17.66 8.26
C ALA A 177 -3.46 -17.84 6.82
N LEU A 178 -2.16 -17.73 6.62
CA LEU A 178 -1.49 -17.87 5.32
C LEU A 178 -1.23 -19.32 4.91
N ALA A 179 -1.21 -20.26 5.85
CA ALA A 179 -1.17 -21.69 5.54
C ALA A 179 -2.42 -22.13 4.73
N SER A 180 -3.54 -21.42 4.90
CA SER A 180 -4.82 -21.71 4.26
C SER A 180 -5.11 -20.89 3.00
N SER A 181 -4.36 -19.81 2.73
CA SER A 181 -4.62 -18.92 1.58
C SER A 181 -3.44 -17.96 1.30
N LYS A 182 -3.31 -17.51 0.04
CA LYS A 182 -2.34 -16.44 -0.30
C LYS A 182 -2.80 -15.11 0.31
N LEU A 183 -1.83 -14.25 0.66
CA LEU A 183 -2.09 -12.86 1.07
C LEU A 183 -3.04 -12.18 0.07
N PRO A 184 -4.16 -11.59 0.53
CA PRO A 184 -5.03 -10.84 -0.37
C PRO A 184 -4.27 -9.64 -0.96
N PRO A 185 -4.61 -9.20 -2.19
CA PRO A 185 -3.93 -8.07 -2.84
C PRO A 185 -3.89 -6.80 -1.98
N GLU A 186 -4.92 -6.55 -1.18
CA GLU A 186 -5.04 -5.44 -0.24
C GLU A 186 -4.00 -5.52 0.88
N ALA A 187 -3.73 -6.72 1.39
CA ALA A 187 -2.69 -6.93 2.41
C ALA A 187 -1.30 -6.69 1.83
N VAL A 188 -1.07 -7.12 0.59
CA VAL A 188 0.19 -6.84 -0.11
C VAL A 188 0.38 -5.33 -0.31
N ALA A 189 -0.68 -4.62 -0.70
CA ALA A 189 -0.63 -3.17 -0.85
C ALA A 189 -0.29 -2.49 0.49
N ILE A 190 -0.97 -2.84 1.59
CA ILE A 190 -0.66 -2.29 2.92
C ILE A 190 0.80 -2.53 3.30
N LYS A 191 1.28 -3.76 3.13
CA LYS A 191 2.66 -4.12 3.45
C LYS A 191 3.66 -3.26 2.68
N ASP A 192 3.46 -3.14 1.38
CA ASP A 192 4.38 -2.42 0.51
C ASP A 192 4.38 -0.92 0.78
N ARG A 193 3.20 -0.36 1.06
CA ARG A 193 3.03 1.05 1.43
C ARG A 193 3.71 1.36 2.77
N ALA A 194 3.49 0.52 3.78
CA ALA A 194 4.16 0.66 5.08
C ALA A 194 5.68 0.57 4.95
N ALA A 195 6.20 -0.41 4.19
CA ALA A 195 7.63 -0.56 3.95
C ALA A 195 8.26 0.66 3.28
N GLU A 196 7.61 1.21 2.25
CA GLU A 196 8.08 2.44 1.61
C GLU A 196 8.06 3.63 2.58
N GLY A 197 7.01 3.75 3.40
CA GLY A 197 6.88 4.83 4.38
C GLY A 197 8.00 4.79 5.44
N TYR A 198 8.24 3.63 6.05
CA TYR A 198 9.32 3.48 7.03
C TYR A 198 10.70 3.65 6.41
N ARG A 199 10.91 3.19 5.17
CA ARG A 199 12.14 3.44 4.43
C ARG A 199 12.37 4.94 4.19
N ALA A 200 11.33 5.71 3.90
CA ALA A 200 11.43 7.16 3.74
C ALA A 200 11.87 7.86 5.04
N ILE A 201 11.42 7.38 6.21
CA ILE A 201 11.88 7.85 7.52
C ILE A 201 13.39 7.56 7.70
N VAL A 202 13.82 6.33 7.39
CA VAL A 202 15.23 5.92 7.47
C VAL A 202 16.13 6.74 6.53
N ILE A 203 15.65 7.05 5.32
CA ILE A 203 16.34 7.93 4.36
C ILE A 203 16.34 9.40 4.85
N GLY A 204 15.27 9.82 5.52
CA GLY A 204 15.12 11.14 6.12
C GLY A 204 16.09 11.41 7.26
N ALA A 205 16.65 10.36 7.87
CA ALA A 205 17.64 10.45 8.94
C ALA A 205 18.99 9.78 8.54
N PRO A 206 19.75 10.35 7.58
CA PRO A 206 20.95 9.71 7.02
C PRO A 206 22.13 9.62 7.98
N ASP A 207 22.19 10.52 8.96
CA ASP A 207 23.23 10.67 9.98
C ASP A 207 22.77 10.17 11.36
N ALA A 208 21.67 9.41 11.43
CA ALA A 208 21.25 8.73 12.64
C ALA A 208 22.20 7.57 12.96
N SER A 209 22.57 7.45 14.25
CA SER A 209 23.38 6.34 14.77
C SER A 209 22.56 5.06 14.96
N SER A 210 21.28 5.23 15.30
CA SER A 210 20.31 4.16 15.40
C SER A 210 18.89 4.72 15.24
N ILE A 211 17.96 3.86 14.87
CA ILE A 211 16.53 4.19 14.85
C ILE A 211 15.80 3.03 15.51
N ASP A 212 14.99 3.31 16.52
CA ASP A 212 14.01 2.37 17.02
C ASP A 212 12.70 2.60 16.26
N ILE A 213 12.20 1.57 15.60
CA ILE A 213 10.89 1.60 14.96
C ILE A 213 10.03 0.63 15.75
N GLN A 214 9.06 1.15 16.50
CA GLN A 214 8.00 0.38 17.15
C GLN A 214 8.54 -0.69 18.12
N GLY A 215 9.60 -0.35 18.83
CA GLY A 215 10.31 -1.23 19.75
C GLY A 215 11.32 -2.19 19.10
N GLU A 216 11.52 -2.12 17.76
CA GLU A 216 12.63 -2.79 17.09
C GLU A 216 13.79 -1.82 16.86
N HIS A 217 14.96 -2.17 17.40
CA HIS A 217 16.18 -1.38 17.29
C HIS A 217 16.94 -1.71 16.00
N PHE A 218 17.22 -0.69 15.19
CA PHE A 218 18.08 -0.78 14.01
C PHE A 218 19.37 -0.01 14.22
N ASN A 219 20.50 -0.70 14.08
CA ASN A 219 21.83 -0.07 14.16
C ASN A 219 22.26 0.57 12.83
N ALA A 220 23.36 1.33 12.85
CA ALA A 220 23.87 2.02 11.66
C ALA A 220 24.07 1.12 10.43
N ASP A 221 24.62 -0.10 10.60
CA ASP A 221 24.88 -1.02 9.49
C ASP A 221 23.58 -1.56 8.87
N GLU A 222 22.55 -1.78 9.69
CA GLU A 222 21.21 -2.20 9.25
C GLU A 222 20.48 -1.07 8.53
N LEU A 223 20.58 0.15 9.06
CA LEU A 223 20.03 1.34 8.42
C LEU A 223 20.68 1.58 7.06
N ASP A 224 22.00 1.41 6.95
CA ASP A 224 22.71 1.55 5.67
C ASP A 224 22.25 0.50 4.65
N LYS A 225 21.96 -0.73 5.08
CA LYS A 225 21.35 -1.74 4.19
C LYS A 225 19.95 -1.33 3.72
N ILE A 226 19.12 -0.75 4.59
CA ILE A 226 17.78 -0.27 4.24
C ILE A 226 17.85 0.95 3.30
N ARG A 227 18.81 1.86 3.53
CA ARG A 227 19.07 3.01 2.65
C ARG A 227 19.59 2.57 1.27
N ALA A 228 20.48 1.57 1.26
CA ALA A 228 21.11 1.03 0.07
C ALA A 228 20.21 0.06 -0.71
N GLN A 229 19.16 -0.51 -0.09
CA GLN A 229 18.10 -1.18 -0.84
C GLN A 229 17.57 -0.19 -1.86
N GLU A 230 17.76 -0.47 -3.15
CA GLU A 230 17.15 0.35 -4.20
C GLU A 230 15.63 0.32 -4.04
N PRO A 231 14.92 1.45 -4.29
CA PRO A 231 13.47 1.39 -4.42
C PRO A 231 13.14 0.27 -5.42
N PRO A 232 12.05 -0.50 -5.24
CA PRO A 232 11.67 -1.52 -6.20
C PRO A 232 11.71 -0.89 -7.58
N ILE A 233 12.61 -1.41 -8.43
CA ILE A 233 12.90 -0.83 -9.73
C ILE A 233 11.56 -0.70 -10.44
N LYS A 234 11.17 0.54 -10.76
CA LYS A 234 10.10 0.81 -11.72
C LYS A 234 10.63 0.35 -13.06
N THR A 235 10.55 -0.95 -13.34
CA THR A 235 11.04 -1.48 -14.61
C THR A 235 10.16 -0.85 -15.68
N ARG A 236 10.78 -0.02 -16.51
CA ARG A 236 10.11 0.60 -17.63
C ARG A 236 9.96 -0.46 -18.71
N GLN A 237 8.78 -1.04 -18.84
CA GLN A 237 8.49 -2.03 -19.87
C GLN A 237 7.69 -1.40 -21.00
N GLU A 238 8.13 -1.67 -22.23
CA GLU A 238 7.35 -1.42 -23.44
C GLU A 238 6.28 -2.48 -23.56
N ARG A 239 5.01 -2.06 -23.57
CA ARG A 239 3.87 -2.96 -23.69
C ARG A 239 2.94 -2.50 -24.81
N ARG A 240 2.31 -3.48 -25.46
CA ARG A 240 1.22 -3.29 -26.43
C ARG A 240 0.03 -4.12 -25.98
N GLU A 241 -0.95 -3.46 -25.39
CA GLU A 241 -2.08 -4.15 -24.76
C GLU A 241 -3.39 -3.44 -25.09
N ASP A 242 -4.46 -4.22 -25.10
CA ASP A 242 -5.81 -3.68 -25.16
C ASP A 242 -6.17 -3.17 -23.77
N VAL A 243 -6.67 -1.93 -23.68
CA VAL A 243 -7.09 -1.30 -22.42
C VAL A 243 -8.49 -0.72 -22.56
N TYR A 244 -9.22 -0.70 -21.45
CA TYR A 244 -10.43 0.11 -21.29
C TYR A 244 -10.05 1.44 -20.65
N ILE A 245 -10.64 2.51 -21.15
CA ILE A 245 -10.50 3.84 -20.58
C ILE A 245 -11.73 4.11 -19.70
N GLU A 246 -11.52 4.22 -18.39
CA GLU A 246 -12.59 4.47 -17.41
C GLU A 246 -12.80 5.98 -17.19
N MET A 247 -11.76 6.78 -17.40
CA MET A 247 -11.83 8.23 -17.22
C MET A 247 -10.76 8.95 -18.04
N ILE A 248 -11.12 10.12 -18.57
CA ILE A 248 -10.18 11.06 -19.19
C ILE A 248 -10.33 12.43 -18.51
N LYS A 249 -9.22 13.00 -18.05
CA LYS A 249 -9.12 14.39 -17.59
C LYS A 249 -8.20 15.17 -18.52
N ARG A 250 -8.67 16.31 -19.00
CA ARG A 250 -7.92 17.17 -19.92
C ARG A 250 -7.15 18.24 -19.16
N HIS A 251 -5.87 18.37 -19.47
CA HIS A 251 -5.01 19.48 -19.07
C HIS A 251 -4.54 20.24 -20.33
N PRO A 252 -3.94 21.43 -20.19
CA PRO A 252 -3.48 22.22 -21.35
C PRO A 252 -2.48 21.47 -22.24
N GLU A 253 -1.56 20.71 -21.64
CA GLU A 253 -0.46 20.05 -22.36
C GLU A 253 -0.58 18.53 -22.44
N TYR A 254 -1.48 17.91 -21.68
CA TYR A 254 -1.59 16.45 -21.62
C TYR A 254 -3.01 15.98 -21.25
N LEU A 255 -3.30 14.71 -21.49
CA LEU A 255 -4.46 14.02 -20.96
C LEU A 255 -4.03 13.06 -19.85
N SER A 256 -4.77 13.05 -18.75
CA SER A 256 -4.68 12.02 -17.72
C SER A 256 -5.77 11.00 -17.95
N LEU A 257 -5.39 9.74 -18.13
CA LEU A 257 -6.27 8.61 -18.34
C LEU A 257 -6.33 7.75 -17.08
N THR A 258 -7.47 7.12 -16.82
CA THR A 258 -7.58 5.97 -15.91
C THR A 258 -7.84 4.74 -16.77
N LEU A 259 -6.91 3.80 -16.77
CA LEU A 259 -6.88 2.65 -17.66
C LEU A 259 -7.13 1.35 -16.89
N ARG A 260 -7.70 0.35 -17.55
CA ARG A 260 -7.93 -0.99 -17.01
C ARG A 260 -7.66 -2.05 -18.06
N LEU A 261 -7.00 -3.14 -17.69
CA LEU A 261 -6.79 -4.28 -18.59
C LEU A 261 -8.06 -5.17 -18.69
N PRO A 262 -8.36 -5.77 -19.85
CA PRO A 262 -9.40 -6.77 -20.00
C PRO A 262 -9.24 -7.92 -19.00
N GLY A 263 -10.31 -8.26 -18.28
CA GLY A 263 -10.30 -9.33 -17.29
C GLY A 263 -9.60 -8.98 -15.96
N GLN A 264 -9.10 -7.75 -15.80
CA GLN A 264 -8.57 -7.24 -14.53
C GLN A 264 -9.54 -6.19 -13.95
N ASP A 265 -9.71 -6.21 -12.63
CA ASP A 265 -10.57 -5.25 -11.91
C ASP A 265 -9.81 -4.01 -11.43
N TYR A 266 -8.47 -4.03 -11.45
CA TYR A 266 -7.66 -2.89 -10.99
C TYR A 266 -7.45 -1.86 -12.11
N THR A 267 -7.39 -0.59 -11.72
CA THR A 267 -7.12 0.52 -12.65
C THR A 267 -5.74 1.12 -12.41
N PHE A 268 -5.14 1.70 -13.44
CA PHE A 268 -3.87 2.40 -13.35
C PHE A 268 -3.89 3.72 -14.13
N PRO A 269 -3.15 4.74 -13.67
CA PRO A 269 -3.10 6.03 -14.33
C PRO A 269 -2.22 5.97 -15.59
N GLY A 270 -2.74 6.54 -16.69
CA GLY A 270 -2.03 6.78 -17.93
C GLY A 270 -1.87 8.27 -18.24
N ARG A 271 -0.79 8.65 -18.92
CA ARG A 271 -0.56 10.01 -19.41
C ARG A 271 -0.38 10.01 -20.93
N VAL A 272 -1.07 10.91 -21.62
CA VAL A 272 -0.90 11.19 -23.06
C VAL A 272 -0.41 12.62 -23.21
N ASP A 273 0.73 12.80 -23.87
CA ASP A 273 1.29 14.11 -24.18
C ASP A 273 0.61 14.67 -25.45
N LEU A 274 -0.12 15.78 -25.34
CA LEU A 274 -0.91 16.31 -26.46
C LEU A 274 -0.01 16.78 -27.62
N SER A 275 1.24 17.15 -27.37
CA SER A 275 2.16 17.59 -28.43
C SER A 275 2.67 16.44 -29.30
N LYS A 276 2.47 15.18 -28.86
CA LYS A 276 3.00 13.97 -29.52
C LYS A 276 1.91 13.14 -30.20
N PHE A 277 0.66 13.58 -30.11
CA PHE A 277 -0.49 12.85 -30.61
C PHE A 277 -1.31 13.69 -31.58
N ASP A 278 -1.66 13.08 -32.71
CA ASP A 278 -2.56 13.69 -33.67
C ASP A 278 -3.98 13.77 -33.11
N GLN A 279 -4.73 14.79 -33.56
CA GLN A 279 -6.11 15.03 -33.12
C GLN A 279 -7.03 13.83 -33.37
N GLN A 280 -6.80 13.07 -34.45
CA GLN A 280 -7.56 11.86 -34.75
C GLN A 280 -7.38 10.77 -33.68
N LYS A 281 -6.13 10.53 -33.23
CA LYS A 281 -5.83 9.55 -32.17
C LYS A 281 -6.35 10.02 -30.81
N ILE A 282 -6.32 11.32 -30.56
CA ILE A 282 -6.93 11.90 -29.36
C ILE A 282 -8.44 11.62 -29.36
N ASN A 283 -9.12 11.83 -30.49
CA ASN A 283 -10.55 11.56 -30.59
C ASN A 283 -10.87 10.07 -30.35
N GLN A 284 -10.02 9.15 -30.84
CA GLN A 284 -10.19 7.71 -30.57
C GLN A 284 -10.15 7.35 -29.08
N LEU A 285 -9.35 8.06 -28.27
CA LEU A 285 -9.37 7.88 -26.81
C LEU A 285 -10.74 8.26 -26.22
N PHE A 286 -11.32 9.38 -26.67
CA PHE A 286 -12.63 9.82 -26.22
C PHE A 286 -13.76 8.92 -26.74
N ASP A 287 -13.68 8.43 -27.97
CA ASP A 287 -14.63 7.48 -28.53
C ASP A 287 -14.59 6.14 -27.77
N SER A 288 -13.40 5.63 -27.45
CA SER A 288 -13.23 4.42 -26.62
C SER A 288 -13.85 4.58 -25.23
N LEU A 289 -13.67 5.75 -24.59
CA LEU A 289 -14.34 6.06 -23.32
C LEU A 289 -15.87 6.08 -23.47
N ARG A 290 -16.39 6.76 -24.51
CA ARG A 290 -17.84 6.88 -24.75
C ARG A 290 -18.48 5.52 -25.01
N ASP A 291 -17.84 4.72 -25.86
CA ASP A 291 -18.39 3.47 -26.38
C ASP A 291 -18.00 2.27 -25.49
N SER A 292 -17.25 2.52 -24.40
CA SER A 292 -16.72 1.51 -23.48
C SER A 292 -16.03 0.34 -24.20
N SER A 293 -15.32 0.66 -25.30
CA SER A 293 -14.68 -0.32 -26.16
C SER A 293 -13.18 -0.43 -25.85
N PRO A 294 -12.60 -1.64 -25.92
CA PRO A 294 -11.18 -1.80 -25.69
C PRO A 294 -10.39 -1.12 -26.82
N LEU A 295 -9.33 -0.42 -26.44
CA LEU A 295 -8.43 0.28 -27.34
C LEU A 295 -7.01 -0.26 -27.17
N ARG A 296 -6.33 -0.57 -28.28
CA ARG A 296 -4.93 -1.00 -28.22
C ARG A 296 -4.02 0.21 -28.08
N ILE A 297 -3.20 0.21 -27.03
CA ILE A 297 -2.23 1.27 -26.79
C ILE A 297 -0.81 0.69 -26.77
N PHE A 298 0.13 1.48 -27.29
CA PHE A 298 1.54 1.30 -27.04
C PHE A 298 1.96 2.25 -25.92
N HIS A 299 2.55 1.72 -24.87
CA HIS A 299 2.80 2.49 -23.66
C HIS A 299 4.05 2.02 -22.91
N TYR A 300 4.73 2.96 -22.27
CA TYR A 300 5.74 2.65 -21.27
C TYR A 300 5.07 2.48 -19.93
N SER A 301 5.06 1.26 -19.41
CA SER A 301 4.57 0.97 -18.08
C SER A 301 5.71 1.07 -17.07
N ALA A 302 5.46 1.76 -15.96
CA ALA A 302 6.25 1.61 -14.75
C ALA A 302 5.59 0.51 -13.93
N GLU A 303 6.22 -0.66 -13.91
CA GLU A 303 5.71 -1.82 -13.18
C GLU A 303 6.30 -1.91 -11.79
N GLN A 304 5.49 -2.37 -10.85
CA GLN A 304 5.93 -2.79 -9.53
C GLN A 304 5.18 -4.08 -9.19
N LYS A 305 5.93 -5.17 -8.99
CA LYS A 305 5.40 -6.50 -8.63
C LYS A 305 4.27 -6.97 -9.56
N GLU A 306 4.53 -6.95 -10.87
CA GLU A 306 3.62 -7.40 -11.94
C GLU A 306 2.32 -6.56 -12.09
N LYS A 307 2.21 -5.42 -11.41
CA LYS A 307 1.13 -4.44 -11.63
C LYS A 307 1.68 -3.16 -12.25
N ILE A 308 0.90 -2.58 -13.16
CA ILE A 308 1.21 -1.29 -13.75
C ILE A 308 0.85 -0.19 -12.75
N VAL A 309 1.85 0.56 -12.29
CA VAL A 309 1.66 1.65 -11.31
C VAL A 309 1.37 2.98 -12.02
N ARG A 310 2.01 3.18 -13.16
CA ARG A 310 1.80 4.35 -14.02
C ARG A 310 2.14 3.96 -15.44
N THR A 311 1.52 4.63 -16.40
CA THR A 311 1.98 4.53 -17.77
C THR A 311 2.02 5.85 -18.51
N ASP A 312 2.99 5.95 -19.44
CA ASP A 312 3.06 7.00 -20.44
C ASP A 312 2.67 6.38 -21.79
N VAL A 313 1.52 6.79 -22.32
CA VAL A 313 0.97 6.29 -23.58
C VAL A 313 1.69 6.98 -24.74
N LEU A 314 2.21 6.17 -25.66
CA LEU A 314 3.07 6.59 -26.76
C LEU A 314 2.36 6.57 -28.10
N ALA A 315 1.46 5.61 -28.30
CA ALA A 315 0.61 5.53 -29.47
C ALA A 315 -0.70 4.83 -29.16
N VAL A 316 -1.71 5.16 -29.96
CA VAL A 316 -2.94 4.38 -30.11
C VAL A 316 -2.81 3.64 -31.45
N ASP A 317 -2.92 2.31 -31.42
CA ASP A 317 -2.93 1.46 -32.60
C ASP A 317 -4.38 1.21 -33.02
N ASP A 318 -4.67 1.37 -34.32
CA ASP A 318 -5.97 1.03 -34.87
C ASP A 318 -6.18 -0.49 -34.77
N ILE A 319 -7.22 -0.93 -34.07
CA ILE A 319 -7.69 -2.32 -34.12
C ILE A 319 -8.33 -2.55 -35.49
N THR A 320 -7.51 -2.72 -36.50
CA THR A 320 -7.89 -3.37 -37.76
C THR A 320 -6.88 -4.47 -38.00
N VAL A 321 -7.25 -5.68 -37.55
CA VAL A 321 -6.94 -7.02 -38.14
C VAL A 321 -6.93 -8.05 -37.01
N ALA A 322 -8.06 -8.74 -36.81
CA ALA A 322 -8.12 -10.13 -36.34
C ALA A 322 -9.52 -10.78 -36.50
N ARG A 323 -10.33 -10.39 -37.50
CA ARG A 323 -11.60 -11.08 -37.80
C ARG A 323 -11.74 -11.60 -39.23
N SER A 324 -10.68 -11.59 -40.04
CA SER A 324 -10.74 -11.97 -41.46
C SER A 324 -9.88 -13.19 -41.85
N ALA A 325 -9.31 -13.93 -40.90
CA ALA A 325 -8.41 -15.07 -41.20
C ALA A 325 -8.91 -16.43 -40.63
N ARG A 326 -10.23 -16.62 -40.51
CA ARG A 326 -10.83 -17.92 -40.16
C ARG A 326 -11.91 -18.41 -41.15
N LEU A 327 -11.93 -17.89 -42.39
CA LEU A 327 -12.89 -18.31 -43.42
C LEU A 327 -12.25 -18.70 -44.77
N SER A 328 -10.94 -18.96 -44.81
CA SER A 328 -10.25 -19.42 -46.03
C SER A 328 -9.40 -20.67 -45.84
N GLN A 329 -9.79 -21.53 -44.89
CA GLN A 329 -9.39 -22.94 -44.86
C GLN A 329 -10.62 -23.79 -44.50
N GLN A 330 -11.53 -23.89 -45.46
CA GLN A 330 -12.34 -25.07 -45.72
C GLN A 330 -12.04 -25.53 -47.13
#